data_AF-A0A034WRB5-F1
#
_entry.id   AF-A0A034WRB5-F1
#
_cell.length_a   1.000
_cell.length_b   1.000
_cell.length_c   1.000
_cell.angle_alpha   90.00
_cell.angle_beta   90.00
_cell.angle_gamma   90.00
#
_symmetry.space_group_name_H-M   'P 1'
#
loop_
_entity.id
_entity.type
_entity.pdbx_description
1 polymer ?
#
loop_
_entity_poly.entity_id
_entity_poly.type
_entity_poly.pdbx_seq_one_letter_code
_entity_poly.pdbx_strand_id
1 'polypeptide(L)'
;MYETTENMDLTSQMQDLSKEMMEMRADIQQIKGFMERQNEVIDELMKGHQEMMKRLVKQEEEAEEERNIQRPVFPLMTQEDLDNAEAFIGMDERKKEEMTRFLKPLLMPIGLKQKLVYVLSEEIILSYNLEGTHGKKRMLLYPKLLSVLYSATDRPGWSYKLFLDDLRRGFQFGKKKHFRKKCASNKLNKTTRNPLSSGPEDDNMDSDY
;
A
#
# COMPACT_ATOMS: atom_id res chain seq x y z
N MET A 1 90.81 48.00 12.30
CA MET A 1 89.47 48.51 12.70
C MET A 1 88.35 48.11 11.74
N TYR A 2 88.61 47.69 10.50
CA TYR A 2 87.55 47.32 9.54
C TYR A 2 86.97 45.89 9.74
N GLU A 3 87.77 44.89 10.10
CA GLU A 3 87.31 43.49 10.31
C GLU A 3 86.34 43.30 11.48
N THR A 4 86.44 44.15 12.51
CA THR A 4 85.55 44.11 13.68
C THR A 4 84.14 44.63 13.36
N THR A 5 84.03 45.59 12.44
CA THR A 5 82.74 46.17 12.02
C THR A 5 81.98 45.22 11.09
N GLU A 6 82.71 44.54 10.19
CA GLU A 6 82.16 43.56 9.24
C GLU A 6 81.68 42.28 9.96
N ASN A 7 82.41 41.82 10.99
CA ASN A 7 81.97 40.73 11.86
C ASN A 7 80.74 41.09 12.72
N MET A 8 80.64 42.35 13.19
CA MET A 8 79.45 42.81 13.91
C MET A 8 78.21 42.85 13.00
N ASP A 9 78.35 43.24 11.73
CA ASP A 9 77.25 43.28 10.76
C ASP A 9 76.75 41.86 10.40
N LEU A 10 77.65 40.91 10.16
CA LEU A 10 77.28 39.50 9.93
C LEU A 10 76.56 38.89 11.14
N THR A 11 77.01 39.21 12.35
CA THR A 11 76.40 38.70 13.58
C THR A 11 74.99 39.26 13.78
N SER A 12 74.77 40.53 13.44
CA SER A 12 73.45 41.17 13.48
C SER A 12 72.49 40.53 12.48
N GLN A 13 72.94 40.31 11.23
CA GLN A 13 72.13 39.63 10.22
C GLN A 13 71.77 38.19 10.62
N MET A 14 72.69 37.45 11.24
CA MET A 14 72.40 36.11 11.76
C MET A 14 71.36 36.13 12.88
N GLN A 15 71.39 37.15 13.75
CA GLN A 15 70.40 37.31 14.82
C GLN A 15 69.01 37.64 14.26
N ASP A 16 68.93 38.52 13.27
CA ASP A 16 67.67 38.86 12.59
C ASP A 16 67.07 37.66 11.86
N LEU A 17 67.91 36.90 11.12
CA LEU A 17 67.48 35.67 10.44
C LEU A 17 66.98 34.62 11.44
N SER A 18 67.65 34.49 12.58
CA SER A 18 67.26 33.56 13.63
C SER A 18 65.94 33.95 14.29
N LYS A 19 65.66 35.26 14.37
CA LYS A 19 64.38 35.79 14.87
C LYS A 19 63.25 35.52 13.89
N GLU A 20 63.46 35.78 12.60
CA GLU A 20 62.51 35.45 11.53
C GLU A 20 62.20 33.95 11.49
N MET A 21 63.21 33.09 11.66
CA MET A 21 63.00 31.64 11.74
C MET A 21 62.17 31.20 12.94
N MET A 22 62.29 31.89 14.09
CA MET A 22 61.45 31.62 15.27
C MET A 22 60.01 32.06 15.02
N GLU A 23 59.79 33.23 14.42
CA GLU A 23 58.47 33.74 14.06
C GLU A 23 57.78 32.82 13.04
N MET A 24 58.47 32.43 11.96
CA MET A 24 57.94 31.46 10.98
C MET A 24 57.57 30.11 11.62
N ARG A 25 58.35 29.60 12.58
CA ARG A 25 58.02 28.35 13.28
C ARG A 25 56.76 28.50 14.13
N ALA A 26 56.57 29.65 14.77
CA ALA A 26 55.38 29.95 15.54
C ALA A 26 54.14 30.01 14.64
N ASP A 27 54.24 30.65 13.47
CA ASP A 27 53.16 30.73 12.48
C ASP A 27 52.79 29.34 11.93
N ILE A 28 53.78 28.51 11.61
CA ILE A 28 53.56 27.11 11.18
C ILE A 28 52.80 26.32 12.25
N GLN A 29 53.14 26.49 13.53
CA GLN A 29 52.43 25.82 14.62
C GLN A 29 51.00 26.33 14.77
N GLN A 30 50.75 27.62 14.63
CA GLN A 30 49.40 28.17 14.63
C GLN A 30 48.56 27.61 13.48
N ILE A 31 49.09 27.65 12.25
CA ILE A 31 48.41 27.14 11.05
C ILE A 31 48.06 25.66 11.23
N LYS A 32 48.99 24.87 11.76
CA LYS A 32 48.74 23.45 12.05
C LYS A 32 47.58 23.26 13.04
N GLY A 33 47.54 24.05 14.12
CA GLY A 33 46.44 24.02 15.08
C GLY A 33 45.10 24.53 14.52
N PHE A 34 45.11 25.43 13.53
CA PHE A 34 43.91 25.82 12.79
C PHE A 34 43.43 24.69 11.86
N MET A 35 44.34 24.02 11.15
CA MET A 35 44.02 22.89 10.28
C MET A 35 43.43 21.71 11.05
N GLU A 36 43.99 21.37 12.22
CA GLU A 36 43.48 20.29 13.07
C GLU A 36 42.03 20.57 13.51
N ARG A 37 41.75 21.80 13.96
CA ARG A 37 40.39 22.23 14.32
C ARG A 37 39.44 22.24 13.12
N GLN A 38 39.91 22.67 11.94
CA GLN A 38 39.09 22.62 10.72
C GLN A 38 38.74 21.18 10.34
N ASN A 39 39.69 20.25 10.46
CA ASN A 39 39.45 18.84 10.15
C ASN A 39 38.40 18.23 11.09
N GLU A 40 38.42 18.57 12.39
CA GLU A 40 37.39 18.13 13.35
C GLU A 40 35.99 18.62 12.95
N VAL A 41 35.86 19.89 12.57
CA VAL A 41 34.59 20.47 12.12
C VAL A 41 34.09 19.81 10.82
N ILE A 42 34.99 19.54 9.89
CA ILE A 42 34.66 18.84 8.63
C ILE A 42 34.14 17.43 8.93
N ASP A 43 34.78 16.71 9.85
CA ASP A 43 34.39 15.36 10.25
C ASP A 43 32.98 15.33 10.86
N GLU A 44 32.66 16.29 11.74
CA GLU A 44 31.32 16.42 12.31
C GLU A 44 30.27 16.75 11.24
N LEU A 45 30.59 17.67 10.32
CA LEU A 45 29.70 18.04 9.23
C LEU A 45 29.43 16.84 8.30
N MET A 46 30.47 16.06 7.99
CA MET A 46 30.36 14.86 7.15
C MET A 46 29.48 13.79 7.80
N LYS A 47 29.60 13.56 9.11
CA LYS A 47 28.72 12.64 9.85
C LYS A 47 27.26 13.11 9.78
N GLY A 48 27.01 14.38 10.02
CA GLY A 48 25.67 14.97 9.90
C GLY A 48 25.06 14.81 8.49
N HIS A 49 25.85 15.05 7.45
CA HIS A 49 25.44 14.82 6.07
C HIS A 49 25.15 13.35 5.77
N GLN A 50 25.98 12.42 6.24
CA GLN A 50 25.74 10.98 6.06
C GLN A 50 24.43 10.54 6.70
N GLU A 51 24.12 11.02 7.91
CA GLU A 51 22.85 10.71 8.57
C GLU A 51 21.65 11.31 7.84
N MET A 52 21.76 12.56 7.38
CA MET A 52 20.72 13.21 6.59
C MET A 52 20.46 12.44 5.28
N MET A 53 21.53 12.06 4.58
CA MET A 53 21.43 11.31 3.32
C MET A 53 20.77 9.94 3.53
N LYS A 54 21.12 9.21 4.61
CA LYS A 54 20.45 7.95 4.96
C LYS A 54 18.94 8.14 5.21
N ARG A 55 18.54 9.23 5.86
CA ARG A 55 17.12 9.54 6.09
C ARG A 55 16.39 9.84 4.78
N LEU A 56 17.02 10.61 3.88
CA LEU A 56 16.46 10.93 2.56
C LEU A 56 16.27 9.69 1.70
N VAL A 57 17.29 8.82 1.62
CA VAL A 57 17.20 7.55 0.88
C VAL A 57 16.04 6.69 1.40
N LYS A 58 15.95 6.51 2.72
CA LYS A 58 14.86 5.74 3.33
C LYS A 58 13.48 6.33 3.01
N GLN A 59 13.36 7.65 3.06
CA GLN A 59 12.10 8.33 2.74
C GLN A 59 11.72 8.18 1.26
N GLU A 60 12.71 8.16 0.36
CA GLU A 60 12.51 7.96 -1.07
C GLU A 60 12.10 6.51 -1.37
N GLU A 61 12.73 5.52 -0.72
CA GLU A 61 12.33 4.10 -0.79
C GLU A 61 10.87 3.90 -0.35
N GLU A 62 10.47 4.47 0.80
CA GLU A 62 9.09 4.41 1.30
C GLU A 62 8.10 5.08 0.31
N ALA A 63 8.49 6.21 -0.30
CA ALA A 63 7.68 6.90 -1.29
C ALA A 63 7.56 6.14 -2.62
N GLU A 64 8.61 5.43 -3.05
CA GLU A 64 8.58 4.55 -4.23
C GLU A 64 7.69 3.33 -3.99
N GLU A 65 7.77 2.71 -2.82
CA GLU A 65 6.87 1.62 -2.42
C GLU A 65 5.41 2.08 -2.49
N GLU A 66 5.09 3.27 -1.97
CA GLU A 66 3.74 3.82 -2.03
C GLU A 66 3.26 4.16 -3.45
N ARG A 67 4.16 4.56 -4.35
CA ARG A 67 3.86 4.84 -5.77
C ARG A 67 3.61 3.56 -6.56
N ASN A 68 4.27 2.46 -6.18
CA ASN A 68 4.10 1.18 -6.83
C ASN A 68 2.77 0.49 -6.46
N ILE A 69 2.09 0.90 -5.39
CA ILE A 69 0.76 0.35 -5.08
C ILE A 69 -0.27 0.89 -6.07
N GLN A 70 -0.61 0.05 -7.03
CA GLN A 70 -1.61 0.37 -8.05
C GLN A 70 -2.99 0.59 -7.44
N ARG A 71 -3.74 1.53 -8.03
CA ARG A 71 -5.13 1.78 -7.65
C ARG A 71 -5.98 0.54 -7.90
N PRO A 72 -6.80 0.11 -6.93
CA PRO A 72 -7.64 -1.06 -7.11
C PRO A 72 -8.67 -0.82 -8.22
N VAL A 73 -8.79 -1.79 -9.13
CA VAL A 73 -9.80 -1.79 -10.19
C VAL A 73 -11.02 -2.57 -9.70
N PHE A 74 -12.19 -1.94 -9.76
CA PHE A 74 -13.43 -2.56 -9.33
C PHE A 74 -14.21 -3.16 -10.51
N PRO A 75 -14.95 -4.27 -10.31
CA PRO A 75 -15.04 -5.07 -9.07
C PRO A 75 -13.74 -5.84 -8.75
N LEU A 76 -13.45 -6.07 -7.47
CA LEU A 76 -12.31 -6.87 -7.03
C LEU A 76 -12.55 -8.34 -7.37
N MET A 77 -11.68 -8.93 -8.19
CA MET A 77 -11.87 -10.24 -8.81
C MET A 77 -11.20 -11.36 -8.03
N THR A 78 -10.02 -11.08 -7.48
CA THR A 78 -9.14 -12.08 -6.87
C THR A 78 -8.85 -11.78 -5.40
N GLN A 79 -8.22 -12.76 -4.73
CA GLN A 79 -7.65 -12.58 -3.39
C GLN A 79 -6.60 -11.46 -3.39
N GLU A 80 -5.74 -11.45 -4.39
CA GLU A 80 -4.67 -10.47 -4.54
C GLU A 80 -5.23 -9.06 -4.69
N ASP A 81 -6.35 -8.89 -5.41
CA ASP A 81 -7.03 -7.59 -5.53
C ASP A 81 -7.53 -7.06 -4.18
N LEU A 82 -7.99 -7.94 -3.28
CA LEU A 82 -8.40 -7.56 -1.92
C LEU A 82 -7.20 -7.12 -1.08
N ASP A 83 -6.11 -7.87 -1.17
CA ASP A 83 -4.88 -7.59 -0.42
C ASP A 83 -4.24 -6.28 -0.93
N ASN A 84 -4.24 -6.06 -2.24
CA ASN A 84 -3.80 -4.82 -2.90
C ASN A 84 -4.70 -3.63 -2.53
N ALA A 85 -6.02 -3.80 -2.49
CA ALA A 85 -6.93 -2.74 -2.06
C ALA A 85 -6.69 -2.34 -0.59
N GLU A 86 -6.47 -3.31 0.30
CA GLU A 86 -6.17 -3.07 1.71
C GLU A 86 -4.80 -2.39 1.90
N ALA A 87 -3.80 -2.78 1.09
CA ALA A 87 -2.49 -2.14 1.07
C ALA A 87 -2.55 -0.71 0.52
N PHE A 88 -3.28 -0.49 -0.58
CA PHE A 88 -3.45 0.81 -1.25
C PHE A 88 -4.04 1.87 -0.32
N ILE A 89 -5.07 1.51 0.45
CA ILE A 89 -5.66 2.43 1.44
C ILE A 89 -4.62 2.78 2.51
N GLY A 90 -3.81 1.81 2.91
CA GLY A 90 -2.69 2.04 3.82
C GLY A 90 -3.13 2.68 5.14
N MET A 91 -2.33 3.63 5.63
CA MET A 91 -2.70 4.56 6.71
C MET A 91 -3.00 5.97 6.17
N ASP A 92 -3.10 6.12 4.86
CA ASP A 92 -3.27 7.42 4.20
C ASP A 92 -4.75 7.79 4.08
N GLU A 93 -5.17 8.75 4.89
CA GLU A 93 -6.55 9.24 4.90
C GLU A 93 -6.98 9.85 3.56
N ARG A 94 -6.04 10.37 2.75
CA ARG A 94 -6.36 10.92 1.42
C ARG A 94 -6.77 9.83 0.45
N LYS A 95 -6.04 8.70 0.41
CA LYS A 95 -6.37 7.54 -0.42
C LYS A 95 -7.71 6.93 0.01
N LYS A 96 -7.95 6.87 1.32
CA LYS A 96 -9.23 6.43 1.90
C LYS A 96 -10.39 7.33 1.47
N GLU A 97 -10.23 8.65 1.54
CA GLU A 97 -11.27 9.60 1.14
C GLU A 97 -11.53 9.54 -0.38
N GLU A 98 -10.48 9.47 -1.19
CA GLU A 98 -10.59 9.30 -2.63
C GLU A 98 -11.40 8.05 -3.00
N MET A 99 -11.07 6.91 -2.42
CA MET A 99 -11.80 5.67 -2.68
C MET A 99 -13.24 5.72 -2.17
N THR A 100 -13.47 6.40 -1.05
CA THR A 100 -14.83 6.66 -0.52
C THR A 100 -15.66 7.47 -1.50
N ARG A 101 -15.10 8.55 -2.06
CA ARG A 101 -15.77 9.42 -3.04
C ARG A 101 -16.11 8.65 -4.32
N PHE A 102 -15.22 7.76 -4.77
CA PHE A 102 -15.47 6.91 -5.93
C PHE A 102 -16.58 5.87 -5.69
N LEU A 103 -16.59 5.20 -4.54
CA LEU A 103 -17.54 4.11 -4.25
C LEU A 103 -18.94 4.62 -3.84
N LYS A 104 -19.03 5.79 -3.21
CA LYS A 104 -20.30 6.37 -2.75
C LYS A 104 -21.40 6.42 -3.82
N PRO A 105 -21.19 6.97 -5.03
CA PRO A 105 -22.22 6.99 -6.07
C PRO A 105 -22.60 5.60 -6.61
N LEU A 106 -21.72 4.60 -6.48
CA LEU A 106 -22.02 3.22 -6.91
C LEU A 106 -22.91 2.47 -5.91
N LEU A 107 -22.72 2.77 -4.62
CA LEU A 107 -23.39 2.10 -3.51
C LEU A 107 -24.68 2.79 -3.09
N MET A 108 -24.71 4.13 -3.08
CA MET A 108 -25.85 4.90 -2.62
C MET A 108 -26.83 5.22 -3.77
N PRO A 109 -28.14 5.34 -3.49
CA PRO A 109 -28.80 5.29 -2.17
C PRO A 109 -29.16 3.87 -1.69
N ILE A 110 -28.91 2.83 -2.49
CA ILE A 110 -29.48 1.49 -2.27
C ILE A 110 -28.74 0.71 -1.17
N GLY A 111 -27.42 0.89 -1.04
CA GLY A 111 -26.57 0.16 -0.11
C GLY A 111 -25.97 -1.13 -0.67
N LEU A 112 -25.18 -1.80 0.16
CA LEU A 112 -24.38 -2.97 -0.21
C LEU A 112 -25.25 -4.18 -0.51
N LYS A 113 -26.42 -4.32 0.11
CA LYS A 113 -27.33 -5.45 -0.11
C LYS A 113 -27.54 -5.80 -1.59
N GLN A 114 -27.68 -4.79 -2.46
CA GLN A 114 -27.87 -5.00 -3.89
C GLN A 114 -26.67 -4.58 -4.73
N LYS A 115 -25.85 -3.63 -4.24
CA LYS A 115 -24.75 -3.02 -5.00
C LYS A 115 -23.39 -3.65 -4.71
N LEU A 116 -23.30 -4.68 -3.86
CA LEU A 116 -22.03 -5.36 -3.56
C LEU A 116 -21.30 -5.88 -4.80
N VAL A 117 -22.02 -6.27 -5.86
CA VAL A 117 -21.43 -6.75 -7.12
C VAL A 117 -20.59 -5.71 -7.86
N TYR A 118 -20.77 -4.42 -7.57
CA TYR A 118 -19.93 -3.35 -8.13
C TYR A 118 -18.60 -3.19 -7.38
N VAL A 119 -18.49 -3.78 -6.19
CA VAL A 119 -17.29 -3.76 -5.35
C VAL A 119 -16.56 -5.08 -5.43
N LEU A 120 -17.28 -6.19 -5.33
CA LEU A 120 -16.72 -7.54 -5.28
C LEU A 120 -17.28 -8.37 -6.44
N SER A 121 -16.42 -9.13 -7.08
CA SER A 121 -16.83 -10.08 -8.12
C SER A 121 -17.74 -11.18 -7.56
N GLU A 122 -18.42 -11.88 -8.46
CA GLU A 122 -19.23 -13.04 -8.10
C GLU A 122 -18.39 -14.14 -7.42
N GLU A 123 -17.14 -14.33 -7.84
CA GLU A 123 -16.20 -15.31 -7.28
C GLU A 123 -15.82 -14.98 -5.83
N ILE A 124 -15.50 -13.71 -5.56
CA ILE A 124 -15.22 -13.23 -4.20
C ILE A 124 -16.49 -13.34 -3.34
N ILE A 125 -17.64 -12.93 -3.86
CA ILE A 125 -18.90 -13.04 -3.13
C ILE A 125 -19.20 -14.50 -2.74
N LEU A 126 -18.91 -15.47 -3.59
CA LEU A 126 -19.13 -16.89 -3.31
C LEU A 126 -18.14 -17.45 -2.28
N SER A 127 -16.86 -17.08 -2.38
CA SER A 127 -15.75 -17.60 -1.57
C SER A 127 -15.62 -16.94 -0.18
N TYR A 128 -16.20 -15.75 0.01
CA TYR A 128 -16.16 -15.02 1.28
C TYR A 128 -17.51 -14.97 2.01
N ASN A 129 -17.46 -14.75 3.32
CA ASN A 129 -18.55 -14.20 4.10
C ASN A 129 -17.96 -13.26 5.18
N LEU A 130 -18.84 -12.65 5.99
CA LEU A 130 -18.38 -11.68 6.98
C LEU A 130 -17.44 -12.29 8.03
N GLU A 131 -17.78 -13.47 8.56
CA GLU A 131 -17.14 -14.07 9.73
C GLU A 131 -16.11 -15.17 9.43
N GLY A 132 -16.05 -15.70 8.21
CA GLY A 132 -15.18 -16.81 7.81
C GLY A 132 -15.76 -18.21 8.07
N THR A 133 -17.09 -18.35 8.15
CA THR A 133 -17.74 -19.63 8.50
C THR A 133 -18.03 -20.52 7.28
N HIS A 134 -18.20 -21.83 7.51
CA HIS A 134 -18.54 -22.82 6.47
C HIS A 134 -17.55 -22.88 5.30
N GLY A 135 -16.25 -22.93 5.63
CA GLY A 135 -15.15 -23.05 4.66
C GLY A 135 -14.96 -21.81 3.77
N LYS A 136 -15.53 -20.66 4.15
CA LYS A 136 -15.38 -19.39 3.43
C LYS A 136 -14.37 -18.50 4.10
N LYS A 137 -13.74 -17.63 3.33
CA LYS A 137 -12.80 -16.64 3.85
C LYS A 137 -13.55 -15.50 4.56
N ARG A 138 -12.86 -14.86 5.50
CA ARG A 138 -13.42 -13.83 6.39
C ARG A 138 -13.18 -12.43 5.82
N MET A 139 -14.25 -11.70 5.50
CA MET A 139 -14.16 -10.32 4.99
C MET A 139 -13.73 -9.31 6.06
N LEU A 140 -13.96 -9.61 7.35
CA LEU A 140 -13.47 -8.80 8.47
C LEU A 140 -11.94 -8.73 8.60
N LEU A 141 -11.19 -9.47 7.78
CA LEU A 141 -9.72 -9.36 7.70
C LEU A 141 -9.25 -8.11 6.94
N TYR A 142 -10.18 -7.37 6.30
CA TYR A 142 -9.90 -6.16 5.52
C TYR A 142 -10.49 -4.91 6.20
N PRO A 143 -9.99 -4.51 7.37
CA PRO A 143 -10.58 -3.42 8.14
C PRO A 143 -10.54 -2.07 7.41
N LYS A 144 -9.49 -1.79 6.60
CA LYS A 144 -9.38 -0.51 5.88
C LYS A 144 -10.38 -0.45 4.74
N LEU A 145 -10.50 -1.52 3.95
CA LEU A 145 -11.54 -1.62 2.92
C LEU A 145 -12.94 -1.50 3.53
N LEU A 146 -13.19 -2.17 4.67
CA LEU A 146 -14.46 -2.06 5.38
C LEU A 146 -14.73 -0.65 5.89
N SER A 147 -13.69 0.07 6.36
CA SER A 147 -13.81 1.46 6.77
C SER A 147 -14.24 2.35 5.60
N VAL A 148 -13.63 2.18 4.43
CA VAL A 148 -14.03 2.91 3.22
C VAL A 148 -15.47 2.60 2.82
N LEU A 149 -15.86 1.32 2.82
CA LEU A 149 -17.23 0.92 2.50
C LEU A 149 -18.25 1.46 3.52
N TYR A 150 -17.88 1.54 4.79
CA TYR A 150 -18.70 2.15 5.82
C TYR A 150 -18.93 3.64 5.53
N SER A 151 -17.86 4.41 5.31
CA SER A 151 -17.93 5.83 4.96
C SER A 151 -18.68 6.07 3.64
N ALA A 152 -18.52 5.20 2.65
CA ALA A 152 -19.19 5.31 1.35
C ALA A 152 -20.69 5.05 1.43
N THR A 153 -21.15 4.30 2.44
CA THR A 153 -22.57 3.98 2.67
C THR A 153 -23.24 4.79 3.78
N ASP A 154 -22.51 5.77 4.32
CA ASP A 154 -22.96 6.60 5.42
C ASP A 154 -24.21 7.41 5.09
N ARG A 155 -25.11 7.51 6.08
CA ARG A 155 -26.42 8.16 5.99
C ARG A 155 -26.96 8.47 7.40
N PRO A 156 -27.97 9.35 7.53
CA PRO A 156 -28.55 9.66 8.84
C PRO A 156 -29.03 8.41 9.58
N GLY A 157 -28.62 8.25 10.84
CA GLY A 157 -28.93 7.09 11.67
C GLY A 157 -28.17 5.81 11.32
N TRP A 158 -27.16 5.88 10.45
CA TRP A 158 -26.31 4.75 10.10
C TRP A 158 -25.33 4.44 11.23
N SER A 159 -25.30 3.18 11.65
CA SER A 159 -24.34 2.70 12.63
C SER A 159 -23.50 1.58 12.02
N TYR A 160 -22.32 1.35 12.59
CA TYR A 160 -21.44 0.29 12.13
C TYR A 160 -22.12 -1.10 12.16
N LYS A 161 -23.00 -1.35 13.15
CA LYS A 161 -23.81 -2.58 13.21
C LYS A 161 -24.74 -2.71 12.00
N LEU A 162 -25.46 -1.64 11.63
CA LEU A 162 -26.35 -1.64 10.47
C LEU A 162 -25.58 -1.84 9.16
N PHE A 163 -24.38 -1.26 9.06
CA PHE A 163 -23.46 -1.51 7.95
C PHE A 163 -23.06 -2.98 7.82
N LEU A 164 -22.61 -3.60 8.91
CA LEU A 164 -22.24 -5.01 8.91
C LEU A 164 -23.43 -5.92 8.53
N ASP A 165 -24.63 -5.58 8.99
CA ASP A 165 -25.85 -6.30 8.61
C ASP A 165 -26.19 -6.12 7.12
N ASP A 166 -26.00 -4.93 6.56
CA ASP A 166 -26.21 -4.66 5.13
C ASP A 166 -25.19 -5.39 4.25
N LEU A 167 -23.92 -5.40 4.66
CA LEU A 167 -22.87 -6.17 4.01
C LEU A 167 -23.16 -7.67 4.05
N ARG A 168 -23.57 -8.21 5.21
CA ARG A 168 -23.95 -9.62 5.36
C ARG A 168 -25.11 -9.97 4.43
N ARG A 169 -26.13 -9.11 4.35
CA ARG A 169 -27.25 -9.25 3.39
C ARG A 169 -26.78 -9.17 1.94
N GLY A 170 -25.78 -8.34 1.63
CA GLY A 170 -25.14 -8.28 0.31
C GLY A 170 -24.55 -9.61 -0.14
N PHE A 171 -23.75 -10.25 0.71
CA PHE A 171 -23.23 -11.59 0.43
C PHE A 171 -24.35 -12.62 0.23
N GLN A 172 -25.35 -12.63 1.11
CA GLN A 172 -26.49 -13.54 0.99
C GLN A 172 -27.26 -13.33 -0.32
N PHE A 173 -27.51 -12.08 -0.69
CA PHE A 173 -28.22 -11.72 -1.91
C PHE A 173 -27.43 -12.12 -3.15
N GLY A 174 -26.13 -11.81 -3.20
CA GLY A 174 -25.27 -12.19 -4.32
C GLY A 174 -25.21 -13.70 -4.53
N LYS A 175 -25.01 -14.48 -3.46
CA LYS A 175 -25.05 -15.96 -3.50
C LYS A 175 -26.40 -16.47 -3.99
N LYS A 176 -27.51 -15.96 -3.41
CA LYS A 176 -28.87 -16.34 -3.81
C LYS A 176 -29.11 -16.05 -5.30
N LYS A 177 -28.64 -14.90 -5.80
CA LYS A 177 -28.74 -14.52 -7.22
C LYS A 177 -27.97 -15.49 -8.11
N HIS A 178 -26.72 -15.82 -7.77
CA HIS A 178 -25.90 -16.80 -8.49
C HIS A 178 -26.60 -18.17 -8.56
N PHE A 179 -26.99 -18.75 -7.42
CA PHE A 179 -27.58 -20.08 -7.42
C PHE A 179 -28.94 -20.13 -8.11
N ARG A 180 -29.75 -19.06 -8.05
CA ARG A 180 -30.97 -18.96 -8.85
C ARG A 180 -30.69 -19.00 -10.36
N LYS A 181 -29.68 -18.24 -10.82
CA LYS A 181 -29.26 -18.24 -12.23
C LYS A 181 -28.75 -19.61 -12.66
N LYS A 182 -27.91 -20.25 -11.85
CA LYS A 182 -27.40 -21.61 -12.09
C LYS A 182 -28.52 -22.65 -12.19
N CYS A 183 -29.47 -22.63 -11.25
CA CYS A 183 -30.63 -23.52 -11.29
C CYS A 183 -31.52 -23.29 -12.52
N ALA A 184 -31.75 -22.03 -12.90
CA ALA A 184 -32.54 -21.71 -14.11
C ALA A 184 -31.86 -22.21 -15.39
N SER A 185 -30.54 -22.00 -15.52
CA SER A 185 -29.76 -22.51 -16.65
C SER A 185 -29.78 -24.04 -16.73
N ASN A 186 -29.66 -24.73 -15.58
CA ASN A 186 -29.76 -26.19 -15.53
C ASN A 186 -31.14 -26.71 -15.92
N LYS A 187 -32.23 -25.98 -15.63
CA LYS A 187 -33.59 -26.34 -16.09
C LYS A 187 -33.71 -26.21 -17.61
N LEU A 188 -33.24 -25.10 -18.18
CA LEU A 188 -33.25 -24.88 -19.63
C LEU A 188 -32.47 -25.97 -20.38
N ASN A 189 -31.28 -26.33 -19.89
CA ASN A 189 -30.44 -27.38 -20.47
C ASN A 189 -31.06 -28.79 -20.37
N LYS A 190 -31.96 -29.02 -19.42
CA LYS A 190 -32.71 -30.29 -19.33
C LYS A 190 -33.86 -30.32 -20.32
N THR A 191 -34.57 -29.21 -20.53
CA THR A 191 -35.64 -29.11 -21.53
C THR A 191 -35.12 -29.24 -22.96
N THR A 192 -33.92 -28.72 -23.26
CA THR A 192 -33.32 -28.82 -24.61
C THR A 192 -32.69 -30.19 -24.91
N ARG A 193 -32.47 -31.03 -23.89
CA ARG A 193 -31.92 -32.39 -24.05
C ARG A 193 -32.96 -33.49 -24.24
N ASN A 194 -34.25 -33.16 -24.22
CA ASN A 194 -35.31 -34.11 -24.59
C ASN A 194 -36.11 -33.62 -25.79
N PRO A 195 -35.83 -34.17 -26.98
CA PRO A 195 -36.80 -34.28 -28.05
C PRO A 195 -36.99 -35.77 -28.42
N LEU A 196 -38.21 -36.27 -28.23
CA LEU A 196 -38.73 -37.47 -28.92
C LEU A 196 -37.96 -38.80 -28.74
N SER A 197 -38.19 -39.49 -27.62
CA SER A 197 -38.15 -40.96 -27.59
C SER A 197 -39.15 -41.46 -26.56
N SER A 198 -40.42 -41.38 -26.93
CA SER A 198 -41.49 -42.19 -26.37
C SER A 198 -42.32 -42.60 -27.59
N GLY A 199 -41.82 -43.61 -28.29
CA GLY A 199 -42.64 -44.31 -29.28
C GLY A 199 -43.82 -44.97 -28.55
N PRO A 200 -44.99 -45.11 -29.19
CA PRO A 200 -46.06 -45.89 -28.62
C PRO A 200 -45.61 -47.35 -28.56
N GLU A 201 -45.44 -47.89 -27.36
CA GLU A 201 -45.38 -49.33 -27.14
C GLU A 201 -46.82 -49.86 -27.30
N ASP A 202 -47.20 -50.15 -28.54
CA ASP A 202 -48.14 -51.23 -28.82
C ASP A 202 -47.33 -52.52 -28.77
N ASP A 203 -47.65 -53.40 -27.82
CA ASP A 203 -47.87 -54.82 -28.10
C ASP A 203 -48.27 -55.60 -26.84
N ASN A 204 -49.46 -56.21 -26.95
CA ASN A 204 -49.92 -57.45 -26.32
C ASN A 204 -50.27 -57.42 -24.81
N MET A 205 -51.52 -57.04 -24.56
CA MET A 205 -52.35 -57.65 -23.51
C MET A 205 -52.66 -59.10 -23.92
N ASP A 206 -51.96 -60.05 -23.33
CA ASP A 206 -52.37 -61.46 -23.29
C ASP A 206 -52.88 -61.75 -21.87
N SER A 207 -54.17 -62.06 -21.76
CA SER A 207 -54.87 -62.45 -20.54
C SER A 207 -56.17 -63.17 -20.93
N ASP A 208 -56.05 -64.46 -21.20
CA ASP A 208 -56.97 -65.57 -20.95
C ASP A 208 -58.48 -65.26 -20.81
N TYR A 209 -59.29 -65.71 -21.79
CA TYR A 209 -60.28 -66.81 -21.70
C TYR A 209 -61.08 -66.94 -23.01
#